data_AF-A0A918B559-F1
#
_entry.id   AF-A0A918B559-F1
#
_cell.length_a   1.000
_cell.length_b   1.000
_cell.length_c   1.000
_cell.angle_alpha   90.00
_cell.angle_beta   90.00
_cell.angle_gamma   90.00
#
_symmetry.space_group_name_H-M   'P 1'
#
loop_
_entity.id
_entity.type
_entity.pdbx_description
1 polymer ?
#
loop_
_entity_poly.entity_id
_entity_poly.type
_entity_poly.pdbx_seq_one_letter_code
_entity_poly.pdbx_strand_id
1 'polypeptide(L)'
;MTVVTTGPSTSGFVTSRRERALRDLTAEQRRSQISDGHRLIRAVRARPFQLYAARRHATRAVTVDAEAWLAAVMPAMRAAVSRTASARLDTALARARKRMSEYGVRRLGSAEVVAEALSDNKWFRTQREHMGRAELRDRVAESLRHGEPVELVFPIFSRKPFSPVKNRGVSPDTAELHSLARCAALAHTVAALSPTGCRFTILADGHKYNRACRTPDPVVDAYQDTLRRWVVALGAEGVLRVADYEQWVAGGLGAADLRTREEYYLRRSAELDDRHGRLFSPEAPRESLEGLAGTGGTGEQLAHTFWSIATSVHYTALATGHGGLPDGPCYSDAYQDAYALYVAHLGRPLTGAGAGGQLPAAPYGRTAADPDLHRALREEAWEAACRYVAISLTDRDLNLIKETAPRAVKLTIHGKPGELHFTTAASRDANMTAQHSTGGYALRDGRARPTFRYRIEREAAGETPVLLHGAAGRDGGEAHYLPLARLERAQQPIAYVDDPAPLLDGTFSRLLEAMEI
;
A
#
# COMPACT_ATOMS: atom_id res chain seq x y z
N MET A 1 -29.20 -14.78 -51.88
CA MET A 1 -29.60 -14.95 -50.47
C MET A 1 -28.38 -14.66 -49.62
N THR A 2 -28.27 -13.42 -49.14
CA THR A 2 -27.08 -12.92 -48.45
C THR A 2 -27.45 -12.79 -46.98
N VAL A 3 -26.82 -13.64 -46.16
CA VAL A 3 -27.03 -13.72 -44.71
C VAL A 3 -26.37 -12.50 -44.07
N VAL A 4 -27.18 -11.66 -43.43
CA VAL A 4 -26.71 -10.54 -42.60
C VAL A 4 -26.29 -11.10 -41.25
N THR A 5 -25.00 -11.00 -40.96
CA THR A 5 -24.40 -11.27 -39.65
C THR A 5 -24.74 -10.14 -38.69
N THR A 6 -25.58 -10.42 -37.69
CA THR A 6 -25.81 -9.53 -36.55
C THR A 6 -24.63 -9.61 -35.59
N GLY A 7 -23.93 -8.48 -35.40
CA GLY A 7 -22.88 -8.34 -34.38
C GLY A 7 -23.42 -8.42 -32.95
N PRO A 8 -22.53 -8.59 -31.93
CA PRO A 8 -22.95 -8.75 -30.55
C PRO A 8 -23.57 -7.46 -30.00
N SER A 9 -24.79 -7.61 -29.48
CA SER A 9 -25.58 -6.59 -28.80
C SER A 9 -24.85 -6.04 -27.57
N THR A 10 -24.42 -4.79 -27.64
CA THR A 10 -24.08 -3.97 -26.47
C THR A 10 -25.32 -3.20 -26.03
N SER A 11 -26.07 -3.68 -25.03
CA SER A 11 -26.82 -2.83 -24.09
C SER A 11 -27.63 -3.68 -23.11
N GLY A 12 -27.57 -3.31 -21.83
CA GLY A 12 -28.39 -3.92 -20.79
C GLY A 12 -27.91 -3.67 -19.35
N PHE A 13 -26.67 -3.21 -19.16
CA PHE A 13 -26.04 -3.18 -17.82
C PHE A 13 -25.75 -1.79 -17.24
N VAL A 14 -26.15 -0.71 -17.92
CA VAL A 14 -25.65 0.64 -17.61
C VAL A 14 -26.80 1.62 -17.45
N THR A 15 -26.93 2.23 -16.26
CA THR A 15 -27.83 3.38 -16.07
C THR A 15 -27.26 4.59 -16.80
N SER A 16 -28.09 5.56 -17.20
CA SER A 16 -27.65 6.77 -17.92
C SER A 16 -26.63 7.62 -17.15
N ARG A 17 -26.53 7.45 -15.81
CA ARG A 17 -25.49 8.06 -14.97
C ARG A 17 -24.14 7.37 -15.12
N ARG A 18 -24.14 6.04 -15.18
CA ARG A 18 -22.94 5.20 -15.37
C ARG A 18 -22.36 5.30 -16.79
N GLU A 19 -23.21 5.44 -17.81
CA GLU A 19 -22.72 5.65 -19.18
C GLU A 19 -21.91 6.95 -19.30
N ARG A 20 -22.29 8.00 -18.56
CA ARG A 20 -21.53 9.25 -18.49
C ARG A 20 -20.21 9.05 -17.75
N ALA A 21 -20.24 8.47 -16.55
CA ALA A 21 -19.03 8.24 -15.74
C ALA A 21 -17.99 7.33 -16.43
N LEU A 22 -18.44 6.37 -17.25
CA LEU A 22 -17.59 5.49 -18.07
C LEU A 22 -16.95 6.21 -19.27
N ARG A 23 -17.66 7.16 -19.89
CA ARG A 23 -17.16 7.94 -21.04
C ARG A 23 -16.08 8.94 -20.64
N ASP A 24 -16.03 9.31 -19.37
CA ASP A 24 -15.11 10.33 -18.85
C ASP A 24 -13.71 9.79 -18.46
N LEU A 25 -13.48 8.47 -18.49
CA LEU A 25 -12.19 7.87 -18.13
C LEU A 25 -11.27 7.67 -19.35
N THR A 26 -10.09 8.29 -19.31
CA THR A 26 -9.00 8.10 -20.28
C THR A 26 -8.43 6.68 -20.25
N ALA A 27 -7.76 6.27 -21.33
CA ALA A 27 -7.06 4.98 -21.40
C ALA A 27 -6.02 4.83 -20.27
N GLU A 28 -5.36 5.94 -19.88
CA GLU A 28 -4.42 5.96 -18.77
C GLU A 28 -5.10 5.75 -17.41
N GLN A 29 -6.24 6.39 -17.18
CA GLN A 29 -7.01 6.19 -15.94
C GLN A 29 -7.41 4.71 -15.78
N ARG A 30 -7.70 4.03 -16.89
CA ARG A 30 -8.07 2.61 -16.92
C ARG A 30 -6.92 1.63 -16.62
N ARG A 31 -5.65 1.97 -16.90
CA ARG A 31 -4.48 1.09 -16.65
C ARG A 31 -4.32 0.74 -15.16
N SER A 32 -4.06 -0.52 -14.82
CA SER A 32 -3.68 -0.89 -13.45
C SER A 32 -2.21 -0.68 -13.16
N GLN A 33 -1.94 -0.04 -12.03
CA GLN A 33 -0.62 0.18 -11.50
C GLN A 33 -0.58 -0.47 -10.11
N ILE A 34 0.48 -1.24 -9.93
CA ILE A 34 0.90 -1.88 -8.69
C ILE A 34 2.36 -1.50 -8.52
N SER A 35 2.89 -1.47 -7.28
CA SER A 35 4.30 -1.10 -7.06
C SER A 35 5.24 -1.98 -7.88
N ASP A 36 6.26 -1.40 -8.52
CA ASP A 36 7.21 -2.15 -9.35
C ASP A 36 7.96 -3.23 -8.54
N GLY A 37 7.68 -4.50 -8.84
CA GLY A 37 8.30 -5.66 -8.22
C GLY A 37 9.74 -5.93 -8.68
N HIS A 38 10.16 -5.36 -9.82
CA HIS A 38 11.46 -5.62 -10.42
C HIS A 38 12.61 -5.16 -9.50
N ARG A 39 12.42 -4.07 -8.75
CA ARG A 39 13.41 -3.61 -7.75
C ARG A 39 13.65 -4.67 -6.68
N LEU A 40 12.60 -5.23 -6.09
CA LEU A 40 12.72 -6.25 -5.05
C LEU A 40 13.33 -7.54 -5.60
N ILE A 41 12.87 -8.00 -6.77
CA ILE A 41 13.43 -9.20 -7.43
C ILE A 41 14.93 -9.02 -7.67
N ARG A 42 15.36 -7.83 -8.13
CA ARG A 42 16.78 -7.51 -8.31
C ARG A 42 17.54 -7.51 -6.99
N ALA A 43 16.98 -6.92 -5.93
CA ALA A 43 17.58 -6.90 -4.60
C ALA A 43 17.78 -8.32 -4.06
N VAL A 44 16.79 -9.20 -4.20
CA VAL A 44 16.86 -10.61 -3.79
C VAL A 44 17.88 -11.37 -4.62
N ARG A 45 17.94 -11.16 -5.95
CA ARG A 45 18.95 -11.79 -6.82
C ARG A 45 20.38 -11.41 -6.49
N ALA A 46 20.61 -10.15 -6.12
CA ALA A 46 21.95 -9.68 -5.76
C ALA A 46 22.39 -10.17 -4.37
N ARG A 47 21.44 -10.52 -3.50
CA ARG A 47 21.66 -10.84 -2.09
C ARG A 47 20.78 -11.99 -1.61
N PRO A 48 20.79 -13.15 -2.28
CA PRO A 48 19.98 -14.28 -1.82
C PRO A 48 20.49 -14.68 -0.42
N PHE A 49 19.58 -15.04 0.48
CA PHE A 49 19.91 -15.52 1.84
C PHE A 49 20.54 -14.53 2.82
N GLN A 50 20.43 -13.21 2.58
CA GLN A 50 20.90 -12.21 3.55
C GLN A 50 19.85 -11.84 4.62
N LEU A 51 18.80 -12.66 4.76
CA LEU A 51 17.86 -12.53 5.86
C LEU A 51 18.48 -13.05 7.17
N TYR A 52 18.11 -12.45 8.29
CA TYR A 52 18.48 -12.93 9.60
C TYR A 52 17.70 -14.19 9.94
N ALA A 53 18.43 -15.30 9.98
CA ALA A 53 18.02 -16.52 10.67
C ALA A 53 17.56 -16.21 12.11
N ALA A 54 16.70 -17.04 12.69
CA ALA A 54 16.10 -16.83 14.00
C ALA A 54 17.14 -16.53 15.08
N ARG A 55 18.23 -17.31 15.12
CA ARG A 55 19.36 -17.08 16.04
C ARG A 55 20.01 -15.72 15.82
N ARG A 56 20.34 -15.36 14.58
CA ARG A 56 20.99 -14.09 14.25
C ARG A 56 20.09 -12.91 14.61
N HIS A 57 18.80 -13.01 14.29
CA HIS A 57 17.80 -12.01 14.64
C HIS A 57 17.76 -11.78 16.15
N ALA A 58 17.64 -12.85 16.94
CA ALA A 58 17.63 -12.75 18.40
C ALA A 58 18.91 -12.11 18.96
N THR A 59 20.08 -12.45 18.41
CA THR A 59 21.36 -11.87 18.88
C THR A 59 21.59 -10.42 18.45
N ARG A 60 20.96 -9.99 17.35
CA ARG A 60 21.11 -8.63 16.80
C ARG A 60 20.06 -7.67 17.33
N ALA A 61 18.90 -8.17 17.73
CA ALA A 61 17.81 -7.34 18.17
C ALA A 61 18.15 -6.62 19.48
N VAL A 62 17.68 -5.38 19.58
CA VAL A 62 17.53 -4.69 20.87
C VAL A 62 16.07 -4.77 21.27
N THR A 63 15.81 -4.93 22.56
CA THR A 63 14.44 -4.97 23.09
C THR A 63 14.22 -3.72 23.91
N VAL A 64 13.08 -3.07 23.69
CA VAL A 64 12.66 -1.89 24.43
C VAL A 64 11.30 -2.13 25.07
N ASP A 65 11.08 -1.50 26.22
CA ASP A 65 9.80 -1.56 26.90
C ASP A 65 8.71 -0.87 26.06
N ALA A 66 7.57 -1.52 25.91
CA ALA A 66 6.48 -1.03 25.07
C ALA A 66 5.87 0.28 25.58
N GLU A 67 5.79 0.47 26.90
CA GLU A 67 5.28 1.71 27.50
C GLU A 67 6.27 2.85 27.26
N ALA A 68 7.56 2.61 27.51
CA ALA A 68 8.62 3.59 27.23
C ALA A 68 8.64 3.99 25.75
N TRP A 69 8.47 3.03 24.83
CA TRP A 69 8.36 3.30 23.41
C TRP A 69 7.16 4.19 23.07
N LEU A 70 5.97 3.86 23.58
CA LEU A 70 4.76 4.67 23.35
C LEU A 70 4.90 6.08 23.92
N ALA A 71 5.43 6.19 25.14
CA ALA A 71 5.65 7.46 25.83
C ALA A 71 6.66 8.36 25.10
N ALA A 72 7.64 7.79 24.40
CA ALA A 72 8.58 8.54 23.58
C ALA A 72 8.01 8.88 22.20
N VAL A 73 7.51 7.88 21.47
CA VAL A 73 7.19 8.00 20.04
C VAL A 73 5.88 8.73 19.81
N MET A 74 4.81 8.42 20.54
CA MET A 74 3.48 8.97 20.24
C MET A 74 3.40 10.49 20.49
N PRO A 75 3.89 11.05 21.61
CA PRO A 75 3.94 12.50 21.79
C PRO A 75 4.80 13.20 20.72
N ALA A 76 5.95 12.62 20.36
CA ALA A 76 6.81 13.17 19.31
C ALA A 76 6.12 13.16 17.95
N MET A 77 5.37 12.09 17.62
CA MET A 77 4.60 12.03 16.36
C MET A 77 3.51 13.08 16.33
N ARG A 78 2.72 13.22 17.42
CA ARG A 78 1.68 14.26 17.51
C ARG A 78 2.26 15.66 17.35
N ALA A 79 3.37 15.95 18.02
CA ALA A 79 4.06 17.23 17.89
C ALA A 79 4.55 17.47 16.45
N ALA A 80 5.12 16.45 15.79
CA ALA A 80 5.54 16.54 14.39
C ALA A 80 4.37 16.78 13.43
N VAL A 81 3.22 16.12 13.65
CA VAL A 81 1.96 16.34 12.93
C VAL A 81 1.52 17.79 13.05
N SER A 82 1.39 18.31 14.27
CA SER A 82 0.96 19.70 14.52
C SER A 82 1.92 20.72 13.91
N ARG A 83 3.23 20.58 14.12
CA ARG A 83 4.24 21.50 13.56
C ARG A 83 4.19 21.53 12.04
N THR A 84 4.07 20.35 11.41
CA THR A 84 4.04 20.25 9.95
C THR A 84 2.76 20.86 9.40
N ALA A 85 1.62 20.59 10.01
CA ALA A 85 0.34 21.17 9.59
C ALA A 85 0.37 22.70 9.65
N SER A 86 0.85 23.28 10.76
CA SER A 86 1.00 24.74 10.89
C SER A 86 1.98 25.32 9.85
N ALA A 87 3.15 24.71 9.66
CA ALA A 87 4.12 25.20 8.68
C ALA A 87 3.58 25.14 7.24
N ARG A 88 2.71 24.16 6.93
CA ARG A 88 2.09 24.01 5.60
C ARG A 88 0.89 24.92 5.40
N LEU A 89 0.15 25.24 6.47
CA LEU A 89 -0.90 26.27 6.47
C LEU A 89 -0.34 27.61 5.96
N ASP A 90 0.72 28.10 6.59
CA ASP A 90 1.36 29.38 6.25
C ASP A 90 1.90 29.37 4.81
N THR A 91 2.49 28.24 4.42
CA THR A 91 3.02 28.05 3.07
C THR A 91 1.91 28.10 2.02
N ALA A 92 0.76 27.47 2.27
CA ALA A 92 -0.39 27.50 1.36
C ALA A 92 -0.96 28.92 1.22
N LEU A 93 -1.14 29.63 2.33
CA LEU A 93 -1.60 31.04 2.35
C LEU A 93 -0.65 31.95 1.57
N ALA A 94 0.66 31.83 1.79
CA ALA A 94 1.66 32.63 1.09
C ALA A 94 1.66 32.36 -0.42
N ARG A 95 1.53 31.09 -0.82
CA ARG A 95 1.44 30.71 -2.24
C ARG A 95 0.17 31.22 -2.90
N ALA A 96 -0.97 31.11 -2.23
CA ALA A 96 -2.25 31.60 -2.75
C ALA A 96 -2.20 33.11 -3.01
N ARG A 97 -1.61 33.89 -2.09
CA ARG A 97 -1.42 35.35 -2.26
C ARG A 97 -0.58 35.68 -3.49
N LYS A 98 0.53 34.96 -3.70
CA LYS A 98 1.41 35.16 -4.87
C LYS A 98 0.73 34.80 -6.19
N ARG A 99 -0.23 33.88 -6.17
CA ARG A 99 -0.91 33.32 -7.37
C ARG A 99 -2.33 33.84 -7.53
N MET A 100 -2.72 34.89 -6.84
CA MET A 100 -4.10 35.39 -6.84
C MET A 100 -4.61 35.73 -8.25
N SER A 101 -3.74 36.28 -9.10
CA SER A 101 -4.04 36.56 -10.52
C SER A 101 -4.25 35.29 -11.35
N GLU A 102 -3.54 34.20 -11.05
CA GLU A 102 -3.72 32.90 -11.74
C GLU A 102 -5.13 32.31 -11.50
N TYR A 103 -5.74 32.62 -10.35
CA TYR A 103 -7.11 32.21 -10.02
C TYR A 103 -8.19 33.15 -10.56
N GLY A 104 -7.81 34.33 -11.07
CA GLY A 104 -8.75 35.34 -11.56
C GLY A 104 -9.59 36.01 -10.45
N VAL A 105 -9.13 35.98 -9.21
CA VAL A 105 -9.87 36.53 -8.05
C VAL A 105 -9.23 37.82 -7.55
N ARG A 106 -10.05 38.74 -7.00
CA ARG A 106 -9.57 39.98 -6.35
C ARG A 106 -9.27 39.81 -4.86
N ARG A 107 -9.84 38.77 -4.26
CA ARG A 107 -9.68 38.40 -2.85
C ARG A 107 -9.61 36.88 -2.76
N LEU A 108 -8.70 36.37 -1.93
CA LEU A 108 -8.59 34.93 -1.68
C LEU A 108 -9.78 34.43 -0.88
N GLY A 109 -10.37 33.32 -1.34
CA GLY A 109 -11.26 32.48 -0.56
C GLY A 109 -10.56 31.20 -0.09
N SER A 110 -11.26 30.40 0.70
CA SER A 110 -10.74 29.12 1.19
C SER A 110 -10.47 28.12 0.06
N ALA A 111 -11.23 28.18 -1.04
CA ALA A 111 -11.05 27.28 -2.18
C ALA A 111 -9.67 27.42 -2.82
N GLU A 112 -9.19 28.65 -3.04
CA GLU A 112 -7.87 28.90 -3.61
C GLU A 112 -6.75 28.46 -2.65
N VAL A 113 -6.91 28.71 -1.35
CA VAL A 113 -5.87 28.36 -0.37
C VAL A 113 -5.78 26.84 -0.16
N VAL A 114 -6.92 26.15 -0.10
CA VAL A 114 -6.95 24.68 -0.05
C VAL A 114 -6.37 24.09 -1.34
N ALA A 115 -6.68 24.65 -2.52
CA ALA A 115 -6.09 24.20 -3.79
C ALA A 115 -4.56 24.33 -3.78
N GLU A 116 -4.01 25.38 -3.18
CA GLU A 116 -2.55 25.49 -2.99
C GLU A 116 -2.00 24.45 -2.02
N ALA A 117 -2.69 24.16 -0.91
CA ALA A 117 -2.29 23.08 0.00
C ALA A 117 -2.28 21.71 -0.71
N LEU A 118 -3.30 21.44 -1.52
CA LEU A 118 -3.41 20.23 -2.34
C LEU A 118 -2.49 20.20 -3.57
N SER A 119 -1.78 21.30 -3.83
CA SER A 119 -0.73 21.41 -4.86
C SER A 119 0.69 21.49 -4.26
N ASP A 120 0.85 21.23 -2.95
CA ASP A 120 2.16 21.30 -2.29
C ASP A 120 3.02 20.07 -2.63
N ASN A 121 4.21 20.31 -3.16
CA ASN A 121 5.16 19.23 -3.48
C ASN A 121 5.75 18.54 -2.24
N LYS A 122 5.54 19.07 -1.03
CA LYS A 122 5.85 18.38 0.23
C LYS A 122 4.93 17.16 0.43
N TRP A 123 3.72 17.21 -0.09
CA TRP A 123 2.71 16.15 0.00
C TRP A 123 2.62 15.33 -1.29
N PHE A 124 2.67 16.00 -2.43
CA PHE A 124 2.31 15.43 -3.72
C PHE A 124 3.46 15.41 -4.71
N ARG A 125 3.52 14.35 -5.53
CA ARG A 125 4.30 14.37 -6.77
C ARG A 125 3.43 14.95 -7.87
N THR A 126 3.38 16.28 -7.93
CA THR A 126 2.47 17.00 -8.82
C THR A 126 3.00 16.99 -10.25
N GLN A 127 2.29 16.33 -11.17
CA GLN A 127 2.37 16.64 -12.59
C GLN A 127 1.16 17.50 -12.94
N ARG A 128 1.38 18.68 -13.55
CA ARG A 128 0.29 19.62 -13.90
C ARG A 128 -0.78 18.97 -14.78
N GLU A 129 -0.39 17.94 -15.53
CA GLU A 129 -1.23 17.15 -16.42
C GLU A 129 -2.23 16.24 -15.68
N HIS A 130 -1.98 15.94 -14.40
CA HIS A 130 -2.86 15.07 -13.61
C HIS A 130 -4.06 15.81 -13.02
N MET A 131 -3.84 16.97 -12.40
CA MET A 131 -4.94 17.82 -11.90
C MET A 131 -4.46 19.26 -11.78
N GLY A 132 -5.17 20.18 -12.44
CA GLY A 132 -4.83 21.60 -12.41
C GLY A 132 -5.22 22.28 -11.10
N ARG A 133 -4.55 23.39 -10.76
CA ARG A 133 -4.93 24.25 -9.61
C ARG A 133 -6.36 24.79 -9.71
N ALA A 134 -6.77 25.22 -10.91
CA ALA A 134 -8.12 25.72 -11.15
C ALA A 134 -9.18 24.62 -10.95
N GLU A 135 -8.91 23.42 -11.46
CA GLU A 135 -9.77 22.25 -11.27
C GLU A 135 -9.89 21.87 -9.78
N LEU A 136 -8.76 21.84 -9.05
CA LEU A 136 -8.75 21.63 -7.60
C LEU A 136 -9.58 22.67 -6.86
N ARG A 137 -9.38 23.96 -7.18
CA ARG A 137 -10.16 25.06 -6.61
C ARG A 137 -11.64 24.85 -6.88
N ASP A 138 -12.05 24.53 -8.10
CA ASP A 138 -13.47 24.38 -8.45
C ASP A 138 -14.13 23.23 -7.69
N ARG A 139 -13.43 22.11 -7.55
CA ARG A 139 -13.91 20.95 -6.79
C ARG A 139 -14.03 21.24 -5.30
N VAL A 140 -13.06 21.97 -4.74
CA VAL A 140 -13.13 22.44 -3.34
C VAL A 140 -14.29 23.42 -3.19
N ALA A 141 -14.40 24.42 -4.07
CA ALA A 141 -15.45 25.42 -4.05
C ALA A 141 -16.85 24.78 -4.14
N GLU A 142 -17.00 23.72 -4.93
CA GLU A 142 -18.24 22.95 -4.99
C GLU A 142 -18.60 22.32 -3.64
N SER A 143 -17.64 21.70 -2.95
CA SER A 143 -17.86 21.13 -1.61
C SER A 143 -18.25 22.22 -0.60
N LEU A 144 -17.53 23.35 -0.62
CA LEU A 144 -17.80 24.50 0.26
C LEU A 144 -19.19 25.11 0.03
N ARG A 145 -19.63 25.23 -1.23
CA ARG A 145 -20.98 25.75 -1.56
C ARG A 145 -22.11 24.89 -0.98
N HIS A 146 -21.86 23.59 -0.78
CA HIS A 146 -22.82 22.66 -0.17
C HIS A 146 -22.71 22.59 1.36
N GLY A 147 -21.81 23.37 1.98
CA GLY A 147 -21.56 23.30 3.41
C GLY A 147 -20.87 22.00 3.84
N GLU A 148 -20.23 21.28 2.92
CA GLU A 148 -19.61 19.99 3.19
C GLU A 148 -18.11 20.12 3.45
N PRO A 149 -17.53 19.28 4.33
CA PRO A 149 -16.09 19.18 4.50
C PRO A 149 -15.39 18.86 3.18
N VAL A 150 -14.16 19.34 3.02
CA VAL A 150 -13.32 18.89 1.90
C VAL A 150 -12.99 17.42 2.09
N GLU A 151 -13.57 16.56 1.27
CA GLU A 151 -13.38 15.11 1.36
C GLU A 151 -12.18 14.65 0.53
N LEU A 152 -11.25 13.96 1.18
CA LEU A 152 -10.10 13.30 0.55
C LEU A 152 -10.29 11.79 0.70
N VAL A 153 -10.20 11.03 -0.40
CA VAL A 153 -10.33 9.57 -0.38
C VAL A 153 -9.06 8.92 -0.92
N PHE A 154 -8.51 7.99 -0.17
CA PHE A 154 -7.20 7.42 -0.46
C PHE A 154 -7.18 5.89 -0.34
N PRO A 155 -7.31 5.16 -1.46
CA PRO A 155 -7.12 3.71 -1.49
C PRO A 155 -5.64 3.36 -1.25
N ILE A 156 -5.36 2.77 -0.10
CA ILE A 156 -4.03 2.28 0.31
C ILE A 156 -4.21 1.40 1.57
N PHE A 157 -3.14 0.74 2.02
CA PHE A 157 -3.09 -0.05 3.24
C PHE A 157 -3.95 -1.31 3.15
N SER A 158 -3.68 -2.10 2.12
CA SER A 158 -4.25 -3.43 1.91
C SER A 158 -3.94 -4.34 3.10
N ARG A 159 -2.67 -4.72 3.23
CA ARG A 159 -2.09 -5.56 4.29
C ARG A 159 -0.57 -5.61 4.11
N LYS A 160 0.17 -6.01 5.16
CA LYS A 160 1.55 -6.50 4.96
C LYS A 160 1.54 -7.93 4.42
N PRO A 161 2.19 -8.21 3.27
CA PRO A 161 2.17 -9.53 2.67
C PRO A 161 2.98 -10.54 3.46
N PHE A 162 2.63 -11.83 3.30
CA PHE A 162 3.39 -13.00 3.77
C PHE A 162 4.68 -13.19 2.95
N SER A 163 5.55 -12.19 3.01
CA SER A 163 6.73 -12.06 2.18
C SER A 163 7.94 -11.79 3.08
N PRO A 164 8.74 -12.83 3.40
CA PRO A 164 9.86 -12.72 4.35
C PRO A 164 10.98 -11.80 3.87
N VAL A 165 11.06 -11.55 2.56
CA VAL A 165 11.99 -10.58 1.96
C VAL A 165 11.51 -9.14 2.10
N LYS A 166 10.20 -8.91 2.24
CA LYS A 166 9.61 -7.57 2.45
C LYS A 166 9.52 -7.22 3.93
N ASN A 167 9.01 -8.14 4.74
CA ASN A 167 8.65 -7.93 6.15
C ASN A 167 8.99 -9.15 7.00
N ARG A 168 9.13 -8.97 8.32
CA ARG A 168 9.30 -10.09 9.26
C ARG A 168 7.98 -10.65 9.77
N GLY A 169 6.90 -9.88 9.68
CA GLY A 169 5.55 -10.34 9.96
C GLY A 169 4.51 -9.46 9.28
N VAL A 170 3.25 -9.62 9.67
CA VAL A 170 2.08 -9.02 9.02
C VAL A 170 1.49 -7.82 9.76
N SER A 171 1.99 -7.51 10.96
CA SER A 171 1.49 -6.37 11.75
C SER A 171 2.01 -5.04 11.21
N PRO A 172 1.22 -3.94 11.23
CA PRO A 172 1.74 -2.60 10.95
C PRO A 172 2.96 -2.27 11.82
N ASP A 173 3.94 -1.58 11.25
CA ASP A 173 5.13 -1.13 11.96
C ASP A 173 5.32 0.39 11.82
N THR A 174 6.47 0.93 12.19
CA THR A 174 6.71 2.38 12.11
C THR A 174 6.52 2.97 10.70
N ALA A 175 6.62 2.17 9.63
CA ALA A 175 6.32 2.66 8.27
C ALA A 175 4.85 3.11 8.17
N GLU A 176 3.91 2.28 8.63
CA GLU A 176 2.50 2.63 8.63
C GLU A 176 2.21 3.81 9.57
N LEU A 177 2.84 3.86 10.75
CA LEU A 177 2.69 4.97 11.70
C LEU A 177 3.10 6.32 11.07
N HIS A 178 4.26 6.36 10.39
CA HIS A 178 4.72 7.57 9.70
C HIS A 178 3.83 7.96 8.53
N SER A 179 3.35 6.98 7.76
CA SER A 179 2.41 7.24 6.67
C SER A 179 1.06 7.79 7.19
N LEU A 180 0.55 7.27 8.32
CA LEU A 180 -0.64 7.82 8.99
C LEU A 180 -0.38 9.23 9.51
N ALA A 181 0.77 9.50 10.13
CA ALA A 181 1.14 10.84 10.60
C ALA A 181 1.18 11.86 9.45
N ARG A 182 1.72 11.48 8.28
CA ARG A 182 1.67 12.33 7.07
C ARG A 182 0.23 12.57 6.58
N CYS A 183 -0.63 11.55 6.58
CA CYS A 183 -2.05 11.72 6.25
C CYS A 183 -2.74 12.68 7.22
N ALA A 184 -2.51 12.52 8.53
CA ALA A 184 -3.06 13.36 9.58
C ALA A 184 -2.61 14.82 9.41
N ALA A 185 -1.32 15.06 9.14
CA ALA A 185 -0.80 16.41 8.96
C ALA A 185 -1.42 17.12 7.75
N LEU A 186 -1.59 16.43 6.62
CA LEU A 186 -2.33 16.97 5.48
C LEU A 186 -3.80 17.24 5.84
N ALA A 187 -4.47 16.30 6.51
CA ALA A 187 -5.87 16.43 6.88
C ALA A 187 -6.11 17.63 7.81
N HIS A 188 -5.25 17.83 8.82
CA HIS A 188 -5.28 19.01 9.69
C HIS A 188 -4.99 20.30 8.93
N THR A 189 -4.02 20.29 7.99
CA THR A 189 -3.73 21.47 7.15
C THR A 189 -4.97 21.89 6.37
N VAL A 190 -5.65 20.96 5.72
CA VAL A 190 -6.86 21.24 4.93
C VAL A 190 -8.02 21.65 5.86
N ALA A 191 -8.17 20.99 7.02
CA ALA A 191 -9.21 21.31 7.98
C ALA A 191 -9.09 22.76 8.49
N ALA A 192 -7.86 23.22 8.75
CA ALA A 192 -7.61 24.59 9.20
C ALA A 192 -7.83 25.65 8.10
N LEU A 193 -7.72 25.28 6.82
CA LEU A 193 -7.94 26.17 5.68
C LEU A 193 -9.40 26.25 5.22
N SER A 194 -10.18 25.23 5.55
CA SER A 194 -11.56 25.07 5.11
C SER A 194 -12.55 25.44 6.22
N PRO A 195 -13.52 26.33 5.98
CA PRO A 195 -14.54 26.68 6.97
C PRO A 195 -15.46 25.50 7.33
N THR A 196 -15.52 24.48 6.47
CA THR A 196 -16.30 23.25 6.68
C THR A 196 -15.42 22.09 7.17
N GLY A 197 -14.13 22.34 7.42
CA GLY A 197 -13.17 21.32 7.83
C GLY A 197 -12.75 20.37 6.69
N CYS A 198 -12.17 19.24 7.08
CA CYS A 198 -11.65 18.20 6.18
C CYS A 198 -12.10 16.82 6.65
N ARG A 199 -12.30 15.92 5.69
CA ARG A 199 -12.55 14.50 5.95
C ARG A 199 -11.61 13.66 5.10
N PHE A 200 -10.52 13.18 5.70
CA PHE A 200 -9.59 12.27 5.06
C PHE A 200 -10.00 10.83 5.35
N THR A 201 -10.36 10.08 4.29
CA THR A 201 -10.71 8.66 4.37
C THR A 201 -9.64 7.83 3.70
N ILE A 202 -8.89 7.07 4.49
CA ILE A 202 -8.11 5.94 3.98
C ILE A 202 -9.10 4.82 3.70
N LEU A 203 -9.10 4.33 2.46
CA LEU A 203 -9.87 3.17 2.05
C LEU A 203 -8.93 1.96 2.04
N ALA A 204 -8.85 1.26 3.19
CA ALA A 204 -8.05 0.07 3.35
C ALA A 204 -8.57 -1.03 2.43
N ASP A 205 -7.77 -1.39 1.42
CA ASP A 205 -8.18 -2.25 0.30
C ASP A 205 -7.77 -3.72 0.47
N GLY A 206 -7.61 -4.17 1.72
CA GLY A 206 -7.18 -5.52 2.06
C GLY A 206 -8.19 -6.58 1.61
N HIS A 207 -9.44 -6.45 2.06
CA HIS A 207 -10.54 -7.37 1.70
C HIS A 207 -10.83 -7.37 0.21
N LYS A 208 -10.71 -6.20 -0.43
CA LYS A 208 -10.80 -6.06 -1.89
C LYS A 208 -9.79 -6.97 -2.61
N TYR A 209 -8.52 -6.93 -2.22
CA TYR A 209 -7.46 -7.69 -2.89
C TYR A 209 -7.24 -9.10 -2.32
N ASN A 210 -7.92 -9.51 -1.24
CA ASN A 210 -7.86 -10.87 -0.72
C ASN A 210 -8.27 -11.92 -1.77
N ARG A 211 -9.22 -11.58 -2.64
CA ARG A 211 -9.62 -12.41 -3.79
C ARG A 211 -8.43 -12.82 -4.68
N ALA A 212 -7.42 -11.96 -4.80
CA ALA A 212 -6.19 -12.22 -5.55
C ALA A 212 -5.06 -12.76 -4.66
N CYS A 213 -4.83 -12.13 -3.50
CA CYS A 213 -3.65 -12.37 -2.68
C CYS A 213 -3.79 -13.50 -1.66
N ARG A 214 -5.02 -13.98 -1.41
CA ARG A 214 -5.35 -15.07 -0.46
C ARG A 214 -4.86 -14.83 0.98
N THR A 215 -4.73 -13.58 1.41
CA THR A 215 -4.47 -13.26 2.82
C THR A 215 -5.70 -13.69 3.64
N PRO A 216 -5.53 -14.35 4.79
CA PRO A 216 -6.66 -14.65 5.67
C PRO A 216 -7.32 -13.36 6.18
N ASP A 217 -8.66 -13.35 6.22
CA ASP A 217 -9.45 -12.20 6.67
C ASP A 217 -9.06 -11.73 8.09
N PRO A 218 -8.84 -12.60 9.10
CA PRO A 218 -8.41 -12.15 10.43
C PRO A 218 -7.10 -11.35 10.44
N VAL A 219 -6.20 -11.62 9.48
CA VAL A 219 -4.94 -10.87 9.33
C VAL A 219 -5.21 -9.47 8.76
N VAL A 220 -6.11 -9.37 7.80
CA VAL A 220 -6.55 -8.07 7.25
C VAL A 220 -7.28 -7.26 8.31
N ASP A 221 -8.20 -7.88 9.06
CA ASP A 221 -8.95 -7.23 10.12
C ASP A 221 -8.01 -6.71 11.22
N ALA A 222 -7.05 -7.52 11.65
CA ALA A 222 -6.04 -7.11 12.62
C ALA A 222 -5.17 -5.96 12.11
N TYR A 223 -4.76 -6.00 10.83
CA TYR A 223 -4.00 -4.92 10.20
C TYR A 223 -4.80 -3.61 10.22
N GLN A 224 -6.05 -3.62 9.75
CA GLN A 224 -6.91 -2.44 9.73
C GLN A 224 -7.27 -1.90 11.12
N ASP A 225 -7.54 -2.79 12.08
CA ASP A 225 -7.80 -2.45 13.48
C ASP A 225 -6.59 -1.73 14.10
N THR A 226 -5.36 -2.22 13.85
CA THR A 226 -4.15 -1.52 14.30
C THR A 226 -4.06 -0.10 13.71
N LEU A 227 -4.34 0.08 12.41
CA LEU A 227 -4.32 1.41 11.79
C LEU A 227 -5.33 2.36 12.43
N ARG A 228 -6.56 1.89 12.70
CA ARG A 228 -7.59 2.69 13.38
C ARG A 228 -7.14 3.12 14.77
N ARG A 229 -6.54 2.21 15.55
CA ARG A 229 -6.00 2.52 16.88
C ARG A 229 -4.88 3.54 16.82
N TRP A 230 -4.00 3.47 15.82
CA TRP A 230 -2.95 4.46 15.64
C TRP A 230 -3.46 5.83 15.21
N VAL A 231 -4.53 5.91 14.42
CA VAL A 231 -5.21 7.18 14.15
C VAL A 231 -5.68 7.84 15.44
N VAL A 232 -6.28 7.07 16.36
CA VAL A 232 -6.69 7.56 17.69
C VAL A 232 -5.46 7.95 18.53
N ALA A 233 -4.40 7.14 18.54
CA ALA A 233 -3.18 7.46 19.27
C ALA A 233 -2.48 8.74 18.74
N LEU A 234 -2.64 9.06 17.46
CA LEU A 234 -2.18 10.30 16.85
C LEU A 234 -3.11 11.51 17.16
N GLY A 235 -4.28 11.30 17.77
CA GLY A 235 -5.27 12.35 18.01
C GLY A 235 -5.87 12.92 16.72
N ALA A 236 -5.96 12.10 15.67
CA ALA A 236 -6.35 12.52 14.33
C ALA A 236 -7.76 12.05 13.92
N GLU A 237 -8.49 11.36 14.79
CA GLU A 237 -9.80 10.76 14.52
C GLU A 237 -10.90 11.77 14.12
N GLY A 238 -10.71 13.05 14.46
CA GLY A 238 -11.60 14.13 14.04
C GLY A 238 -11.47 14.53 12.56
N VAL A 239 -10.35 14.19 11.91
CA VAL A 239 -10.07 14.58 10.50
C VAL A 239 -9.65 13.41 9.61
N LEU A 240 -9.15 12.31 10.20
CA LEU A 240 -8.63 11.13 9.51
C LEU A 240 -9.38 9.90 9.98
N ARG A 241 -9.81 9.05 9.05
CA ARG A 241 -10.44 7.75 9.34
C ARG A 241 -9.91 6.66 8.42
N VAL A 242 -9.87 5.43 8.93
CA VAL A 242 -9.57 4.22 8.16
C VAL A 242 -10.86 3.41 8.02
N ALA A 243 -11.36 3.33 6.79
CA ALA A 243 -12.52 2.53 6.43
C ALA A 243 -12.07 1.30 5.62
N ASP A 244 -12.74 0.17 5.83
CA ASP A 244 -12.58 -0.95 4.91
C ASP A 244 -13.18 -0.57 3.54
N TYR A 245 -12.45 -0.85 2.46
CA TYR A 245 -12.87 -0.48 1.10
C TYR A 245 -14.19 -1.15 0.71
N GLU A 246 -14.35 -2.44 0.97
CA GLU A 246 -15.53 -3.20 0.56
C GLU A 246 -16.76 -2.75 1.34
N GLN A 247 -16.62 -2.52 2.65
CA GLN A 247 -17.69 -1.97 3.48
C GLN A 247 -18.08 -0.55 3.05
N TRP A 248 -17.10 0.30 2.72
CA TRP A 248 -17.35 1.67 2.27
C TRP A 248 -18.09 1.71 0.93
N VAL A 249 -17.68 0.88 -0.04
CA VAL A 249 -18.39 0.72 -1.32
C VAL A 249 -19.80 0.15 -1.11
N ALA A 250 -19.95 -0.85 -0.25
CA ALA A 250 -21.25 -1.44 0.04
C ALA A 250 -22.22 -0.46 0.71
N GLY A 251 -21.72 0.44 1.57
CA GLY A 251 -22.53 1.52 2.16
C GLY A 251 -22.89 2.63 1.17
N GLY A 252 -22.12 2.78 0.09
CA GLY A 252 -22.34 3.79 -0.94
C GLY A 252 -23.24 3.37 -2.09
N LEU A 253 -23.38 2.06 -2.31
CA LEU A 253 -24.07 1.50 -3.47
C LEU A 253 -25.30 0.68 -3.07
N GLY A 254 -26.29 0.63 -3.96
CA GLY A 254 -27.46 -0.23 -3.77
C GLY A 254 -27.14 -1.72 -3.96
N ALA A 255 -27.96 -2.61 -3.40
CA ALA A 255 -27.76 -4.06 -3.54
C ALA A 255 -27.71 -4.55 -5.00
N ALA A 256 -28.46 -3.92 -5.91
CA ALA A 256 -28.41 -4.21 -7.34
C ALA A 256 -27.03 -3.88 -7.95
N ASP A 257 -26.43 -2.78 -7.53
CA ASP A 257 -25.14 -2.31 -8.01
C ASP A 257 -23.99 -3.20 -7.55
N LEU A 258 -24.08 -3.71 -6.32
CA LEU A 258 -23.13 -4.69 -5.79
C LEU A 258 -23.19 -6.01 -6.56
N ARG A 259 -24.40 -6.48 -6.92
CA ARG A 259 -24.55 -7.66 -7.79
C ARG A 259 -23.95 -7.42 -9.17
N THR A 260 -24.23 -6.27 -9.78
CA THR A 260 -23.63 -5.90 -11.07
C THR A 260 -22.10 -5.84 -10.99
N ARG A 261 -21.53 -5.31 -9.90
CA ARG A 261 -20.08 -5.30 -9.68
C ARG A 261 -19.50 -6.71 -9.64
N GLU A 262 -20.16 -7.63 -8.91
CA GLU A 262 -19.72 -9.02 -8.82
C GLU A 262 -19.79 -9.75 -10.17
N GLU A 263 -20.91 -9.62 -10.89
CA GLU A 263 -21.07 -10.18 -12.23
C GLU A 263 -20.02 -9.65 -13.22
N TYR A 264 -19.72 -8.35 -13.14
CA TYR A 264 -18.70 -7.72 -13.97
C TYR A 264 -17.31 -8.27 -13.65
N TYR A 265 -16.97 -8.43 -12.36
CA TYR A 265 -15.72 -9.03 -11.92
C TYR A 265 -15.56 -10.47 -12.42
N LEU A 266 -16.58 -11.31 -12.23
CA LEU A 266 -16.54 -12.72 -12.65
C LEU A 266 -16.33 -12.83 -14.17
N ARG A 267 -17.06 -12.04 -14.95
CA ARG A 267 -16.89 -11.98 -16.41
C ARG A 267 -15.47 -11.53 -16.79
N ARG A 268 -14.96 -10.44 -16.19
CA ARG A 268 -13.60 -9.96 -16.45
C ARG A 268 -12.54 -11.00 -16.10
N SER A 269 -12.70 -11.70 -14.99
CA SER A 269 -11.76 -12.74 -14.58
C SER A 269 -11.72 -13.88 -15.59
N ALA A 270 -12.89 -14.34 -16.06
CA ALA A 270 -12.99 -15.38 -17.09
C ALA A 270 -12.41 -14.91 -18.44
N GLU A 271 -12.68 -13.67 -18.86
CA GLU A 271 -12.12 -13.09 -20.09
C GLU A 271 -10.59 -13.04 -20.09
N LEU A 272 -9.97 -12.71 -18.95
CA LEU A 272 -8.51 -12.66 -18.84
C LEU A 272 -7.89 -14.06 -18.92
N ASP A 273 -8.52 -15.05 -18.28
CA ASP A 273 -8.06 -16.43 -18.29
C ASP A 273 -8.18 -17.06 -19.68
N ASP A 274 -9.33 -16.91 -20.35
CA ASP A 274 -9.55 -17.42 -21.71
C ASP A 274 -8.56 -16.83 -22.72
N ARG A 275 -8.37 -15.50 -22.66
CA ARG A 275 -7.53 -14.78 -23.62
C ARG A 275 -6.03 -14.99 -23.40
N HIS A 276 -5.59 -14.97 -22.13
CA HIS A 276 -4.17 -14.87 -21.80
C HIS A 276 -3.62 -16.11 -21.09
N GLY A 277 -4.47 -16.97 -20.53
CA GLY A 277 -4.05 -18.15 -19.77
C GLY A 277 -3.16 -19.09 -20.58
N ARG A 278 -3.48 -19.31 -21.86
CA ARG A 278 -2.67 -20.15 -22.77
C ARG A 278 -1.35 -19.51 -23.20
N LEU A 279 -1.21 -18.20 -23.02
CA LEU A 279 -0.01 -17.45 -23.39
C LEU A 279 1.02 -17.42 -22.26
N PHE A 280 0.61 -17.69 -21.02
CA PHE A 280 1.51 -17.78 -19.88
C PHE A 280 2.13 -19.17 -19.76
N SER A 281 3.44 -19.23 -19.54
CA SER A 281 4.15 -20.46 -19.25
C SER A 281 4.78 -20.37 -17.86
N PRO A 282 4.40 -21.24 -16.90
CA PRO A 282 5.12 -21.33 -15.63
C PRO A 282 6.55 -21.84 -15.82
N GLU A 283 6.89 -22.43 -16.97
CA GLU A 283 8.21 -23.03 -17.21
C GLU A 283 9.20 -21.97 -17.66
N ALA A 284 8.74 -21.02 -18.48
CA ALA A 284 9.52 -19.92 -19.02
C ALA A 284 8.79 -18.58 -18.83
N PRO A 285 8.51 -18.15 -17.58
CA PRO A 285 7.64 -17.01 -17.30
C PRO A 285 8.17 -15.70 -17.89
N ARG A 286 9.49 -15.56 -18.03
CA ARG A 286 10.07 -14.37 -18.64
C ARG A 286 9.68 -14.25 -20.12
N GLU A 287 9.95 -15.28 -20.89
CA GLU A 287 9.67 -15.32 -22.32
C GLU A 287 8.16 -15.19 -22.58
N SER A 288 7.34 -15.96 -21.86
CA SER A 288 5.90 -15.92 -22.03
C SER A 288 5.30 -14.56 -21.66
N LEU A 289 5.80 -13.90 -20.60
CA LEU A 289 5.31 -12.57 -20.20
C LEU A 289 5.82 -11.44 -21.10
N GLU A 290 7.01 -11.57 -21.68
CA GLU A 290 7.51 -10.66 -22.71
C GLU A 290 6.66 -10.76 -23.99
N GLY A 291 6.32 -11.99 -24.41
CA GLY A 291 5.38 -12.23 -25.51
C GLY A 291 3.98 -11.68 -25.21
N LEU A 292 3.48 -11.88 -23.99
CA LEU A 292 2.21 -11.34 -23.52
C LEU A 292 2.20 -9.81 -23.53
N ALA A 293 3.27 -9.17 -23.05
CA ALA A 293 3.39 -7.72 -23.06
C ALA A 293 3.38 -7.15 -24.48
N GLY A 294 3.96 -7.87 -25.46
CA GLY A 294 3.92 -7.53 -26.87
C GLY A 294 2.51 -7.47 -27.48
N THR A 295 1.51 -8.10 -26.87
CA THR A 295 0.10 -8.01 -27.30
C THR A 295 -0.57 -6.68 -26.93
N GLY A 296 0.06 -5.88 -26.06
CA GLY A 296 -0.44 -4.59 -25.60
C GLY A 296 -1.66 -4.67 -24.65
N GLY A 297 -2.10 -3.50 -24.19
CA GLY A 297 -3.32 -3.36 -23.38
C GLY A 297 -3.31 -4.20 -22.11
N THR A 298 -4.25 -5.15 -21.99
CA THR A 298 -4.35 -6.02 -20.82
C THR A 298 -3.19 -7.01 -20.68
N GLY A 299 -2.54 -7.40 -21.79
CA GLY A 299 -1.40 -8.32 -21.75
C GLY A 299 -0.18 -7.68 -21.08
N GLU A 300 0.15 -6.44 -21.47
CA GLU A 300 1.18 -5.63 -20.82
C GLU A 300 0.88 -5.43 -19.32
N GLN A 301 -0.37 -5.13 -18.98
CA GLN A 301 -0.79 -4.94 -17.59
C GLN A 301 -0.67 -6.23 -16.76
N LEU A 302 -1.01 -7.39 -17.32
CA LEU A 302 -0.85 -8.69 -16.66
C LEU A 302 0.62 -9.01 -16.43
N ALA A 303 1.48 -8.82 -17.45
CA ALA A 303 2.91 -9.02 -17.33
C ALA A 303 3.53 -8.17 -16.22
N HIS A 304 3.20 -6.88 -16.18
CA HIS A 304 3.65 -5.99 -15.10
C HIS A 304 3.09 -6.43 -13.74
N THR A 305 1.81 -6.80 -13.66
CA THR A 305 1.17 -7.21 -12.40
C THR A 305 1.77 -8.49 -11.85
N PHE A 306 2.09 -9.47 -12.70
CA PHE A 306 2.72 -10.73 -12.29
C PHE A 306 4.01 -10.50 -11.50
N TRP A 307 4.94 -9.71 -12.05
CA TRP A 307 6.23 -9.45 -11.41
C TRP A 307 6.09 -8.75 -10.05
N SER A 308 5.08 -7.92 -9.91
CA SER A 308 4.78 -7.24 -8.66
C SER A 308 4.13 -8.16 -7.63
N ILE A 309 3.05 -8.85 -8.02
CA ILE A 309 2.21 -9.61 -7.11
C ILE A 309 2.88 -10.91 -6.66
N ALA A 310 3.79 -11.49 -7.46
CA ALA A 310 4.53 -12.71 -7.11
C ALA A 310 5.30 -12.61 -5.79
N THR A 311 5.61 -11.39 -5.33
CA THR A 311 6.28 -11.16 -4.04
C THR A 311 5.33 -10.77 -2.91
N SER A 312 4.03 -10.92 -3.14
CA SER A 312 2.94 -10.55 -2.23
C SER A 312 1.93 -11.69 -2.02
N VAL A 313 1.75 -12.63 -2.96
CA VAL A 313 0.80 -13.74 -2.81
C VAL A 313 1.05 -14.54 -1.53
N HIS A 314 -0.04 -14.91 -0.84
CA HIS A 314 0.00 -15.93 0.21
C HIS A 314 -0.10 -17.31 -0.45
N TYR A 315 1.06 -17.94 -0.63
CA TYR A 315 1.18 -19.18 -1.41
C TYR A 315 0.69 -20.40 -0.65
N THR A 316 -0.25 -21.13 -1.23
CA THR A 316 -0.72 -22.40 -0.67
C THR A 316 0.30 -23.52 -0.86
N ALA A 317 1.02 -23.53 -1.98
CA ALA A 317 2.03 -24.54 -2.31
C ALA A 317 3.26 -24.51 -1.39
N LEU A 318 3.57 -23.37 -0.73
CA LEU A 318 4.62 -23.31 0.29
C LEU A 318 4.20 -23.92 1.63
N ALA A 319 2.95 -24.39 1.78
CA ALA A 319 2.41 -25.01 3.00
C ALA A 319 2.86 -24.27 4.25
N THR A 320 2.57 -22.97 4.30
CA THR A 320 3.25 -21.99 5.17
C THR A 320 3.24 -22.33 6.66
N GLY A 321 2.37 -23.24 7.11
CA GLY A 321 2.22 -23.60 8.52
C GLY A 321 1.70 -22.44 9.38
N HIS A 322 1.43 -21.28 8.77
CA HIS A 322 0.81 -20.16 9.42
C HIS A 322 -0.67 -20.50 9.56
N GLY A 323 -1.10 -20.85 10.77
CA GLY A 323 -2.49 -21.19 11.09
C GLY A 323 -3.50 -20.03 10.94
N GLY A 324 -3.24 -19.07 10.06
CA GLY A 324 -4.06 -17.87 9.87
C GLY A 324 -4.07 -16.91 11.05
N LEU A 325 -3.21 -17.11 12.06
CA LEU A 325 -3.20 -16.29 13.26
C LEU A 325 -2.40 -14.99 13.03
N PRO A 326 -2.97 -13.82 13.37
CA PRO A 326 -2.33 -12.52 13.16
C PRO A 326 -1.08 -12.29 14.04
N ASP A 327 -0.95 -13.06 15.13
CA ASP A 327 -0.04 -12.77 16.23
C ASP A 327 1.06 -13.84 16.42
N GLY A 328 1.19 -14.80 15.50
CA GLY A 328 2.20 -15.88 15.59
C GLY A 328 3.55 -15.52 14.96
N PRO A 329 4.65 -16.22 15.32
CA PRO A 329 5.92 -16.09 14.63
C PRO A 329 5.72 -16.39 13.15
N CYS A 330 6.02 -15.40 12.32
CA CYS A 330 5.54 -15.42 10.95
C CYS A 330 6.37 -16.28 10.01
N TYR A 331 7.64 -16.61 10.27
CA TYR A 331 8.44 -17.42 9.33
C TYR A 331 9.49 -18.26 10.03
N SER A 332 9.60 -19.54 9.66
CA SER A 332 10.80 -20.35 9.95
C SER A 332 11.96 -19.92 9.05
N ASP A 333 13.20 -20.14 9.45
CA ASP A 333 14.39 -19.88 8.59
C ASP A 333 14.28 -20.64 7.26
N ALA A 334 13.91 -21.89 7.42
CA ALA A 334 13.41 -22.82 6.43
C ALA A 334 12.49 -22.19 5.34
N TYR A 335 11.39 -21.54 5.76
CA TYR A 335 10.46 -20.87 4.86
C TYR A 335 11.07 -19.64 4.18
N GLN A 336 11.83 -18.85 4.94
CA GLN A 336 12.49 -17.63 4.45
C GLN A 336 13.44 -17.95 3.29
N ASP A 337 14.23 -19.00 3.44
CA ASP A 337 15.20 -19.45 2.43
C ASP A 337 14.49 -19.94 1.16
N ALA A 338 13.47 -20.78 1.30
CA ALA A 338 12.68 -21.27 0.17
C ALA A 338 12.01 -20.12 -0.60
N TYR A 339 11.43 -19.15 0.11
CA TYR A 339 10.79 -17.99 -0.51
C TYR A 339 11.81 -17.07 -1.21
N ALA A 340 12.94 -16.77 -0.56
CA ALA A 340 13.99 -15.95 -1.16
C ALA A 340 14.55 -16.60 -2.43
N LEU A 341 14.67 -17.93 -2.44
CA LEU A 341 15.07 -18.70 -3.60
C LEU A 341 14.09 -18.63 -4.75
N TYR A 342 12.81 -18.84 -4.45
CA TYR A 342 11.73 -18.68 -5.41
C TYR A 342 11.79 -17.31 -6.08
N VAL A 343 11.89 -16.23 -5.31
CA VAL A 343 11.96 -14.86 -5.86
C VAL A 343 13.25 -14.65 -6.68
N ALA A 344 14.40 -15.16 -6.24
CA ALA A 344 15.64 -15.06 -6.99
C ALA A 344 15.54 -15.73 -8.37
N HIS A 345 14.87 -16.88 -8.44
CA HIS A 345 14.71 -17.71 -9.64
C HIS A 345 13.40 -17.48 -10.40
N LEU A 346 12.56 -16.52 -9.97
CA LEU A 346 11.19 -16.34 -10.50
C LEU A 346 11.13 -16.26 -12.03
N GLY A 347 12.11 -15.59 -12.64
CA GLY A 347 12.19 -15.41 -14.10
C GLY A 347 13.13 -16.35 -14.85
N ARG A 348 13.66 -17.40 -14.21
CA ARG A 348 14.53 -18.38 -14.87
C ARG A 348 13.71 -19.55 -15.44
N PRO A 349 14.08 -20.14 -16.59
CA PRO A 349 13.45 -21.36 -17.08
C PRO A 349 13.58 -22.52 -16.08
N LEU A 350 12.54 -23.37 -15.96
CA LEU A 350 12.62 -24.61 -15.16
C LEU A 350 13.32 -25.75 -15.91
N THR A 351 13.28 -25.73 -17.25
CA THR A 351 13.85 -26.74 -18.13
C THR A 351 14.71 -26.11 -19.22
N GLY A 352 15.67 -26.86 -19.77
CA GLY A 352 16.49 -26.43 -20.93
C GLY A 352 17.77 -25.65 -20.60
N ALA A 353 18.39 -25.06 -21.64
CA ALA A 353 19.62 -24.28 -21.50
C ALA A 353 19.37 -23.03 -20.62
N GLY A 354 20.08 -22.92 -19.50
CA GLY A 354 19.87 -21.86 -18.49
C GLY A 354 19.16 -22.31 -17.21
N ALA A 355 18.69 -23.56 -17.13
CA ALA A 355 18.16 -24.18 -15.91
C ALA A 355 19.26 -24.54 -14.87
N GLY A 356 20.55 -24.42 -15.24
CA GLY A 356 21.71 -24.92 -14.49
C GLY A 356 22.10 -24.18 -13.20
N GLY A 357 21.18 -23.51 -12.52
CA GLY A 357 21.43 -23.03 -11.17
C GLY A 357 21.17 -24.14 -10.16
N GLN A 358 22.14 -24.48 -9.30
CA GLN A 358 21.84 -25.28 -8.10
C GLN A 358 20.77 -24.55 -7.29
N LEU A 359 19.57 -25.10 -7.29
CA LEU A 359 18.52 -24.72 -6.36
C LEU A 359 18.84 -25.43 -5.02
N PRO A 360 19.02 -24.71 -3.91
CA PRO A 360 19.30 -25.29 -2.60
C PRO A 360 18.11 -26.10 -2.03
N ALA A 361 18.39 -26.94 -1.03
CA ALA A 361 17.38 -27.76 -0.38
C ALA A 361 16.32 -26.92 0.34
N ALA A 362 15.06 -27.38 0.31
CA ALA A 362 13.98 -26.82 1.13
C ALA A 362 13.64 -27.77 2.28
N PRO A 363 12.98 -27.25 3.32
CA PRO A 363 12.94 -27.85 4.64
C PRO A 363 11.63 -28.57 4.95
N TYR A 364 10.69 -28.66 4.00
CA TYR A 364 9.34 -29.17 4.21
C TYR A 364 9.03 -30.45 3.44
N GLY A 365 10.05 -31.29 3.18
CA GLY A 365 9.89 -32.57 2.47
C GLY A 365 9.79 -32.47 0.95
N ARG A 366 9.62 -31.26 0.39
CA ARG A 366 9.94 -30.90 -1.00
C ARG A 366 11.18 -30.02 -0.97
N THR A 367 12.14 -30.24 -1.88
CA THR A 367 13.37 -29.45 -1.95
C THR A 367 13.08 -28.10 -2.64
N ALA A 368 13.82 -27.01 -2.35
CA ALA A 368 13.63 -25.74 -3.05
C ALA A 368 14.17 -25.86 -4.50
N ALA A 369 14.80 -27.00 -4.77
CA ALA A 369 15.13 -27.53 -6.07
C ALA A 369 14.00 -28.21 -6.81
N ASP A 370 12.83 -28.35 -6.20
CA ASP A 370 11.67 -28.99 -6.78
C ASP A 370 11.08 -28.09 -7.88
N PRO A 371 11.23 -28.46 -9.17
CA PRO A 371 10.65 -27.69 -10.27
C PRO A 371 9.12 -27.66 -10.18
N ASP A 372 8.49 -28.69 -9.58
CA ASP A 372 7.04 -28.75 -9.42
C ASP A 372 6.55 -27.73 -8.38
N LEU A 373 7.32 -27.50 -7.32
CA LEU A 373 7.04 -26.41 -6.38
C LEU A 373 7.15 -25.05 -7.07
N HIS A 374 8.23 -24.79 -7.82
CA HIS A 374 8.39 -23.52 -8.52
C HIS A 374 7.28 -23.28 -9.56
N ARG A 375 6.89 -24.33 -10.29
CA ARG A 375 5.74 -24.31 -11.21
C ARG A 375 4.46 -23.90 -10.48
N ALA A 376 4.12 -24.59 -9.39
CA ALA A 376 2.92 -24.30 -8.60
C ALA A 376 2.91 -22.85 -8.06
N LEU A 377 4.05 -22.34 -7.59
CA LEU A 377 4.14 -20.94 -7.13
C LEU A 377 3.95 -19.93 -8.27
N ARG A 378 4.46 -20.23 -9.46
CA ARG A 378 4.26 -19.36 -10.64
C ARG A 378 2.82 -19.38 -11.13
N GLU A 379 2.17 -20.54 -11.09
CA GLU A 379 0.74 -20.69 -11.40
C GLU A 379 -0.13 -19.90 -10.41
N GLU A 380 0.13 -20.03 -9.10
CA GLU A 380 -0.58 -19.24 -8.08
C GLU A 380 -0.35 -17.72 -8.26
N ALA A 381 0.88 -17.31 -8.60
CA ALA A 381 1.20 -15.91 -8.88
C ALA A 381 0.49 -15.38 -10.14
N TRP A 382 0.36 -16.21 -11.17
CA TRP A 382 -0.37 -15.89 -12.40
C TRP A 382 -1.87 -15.74 -12.14
N GLU A 383 -2.49 -16.69 -11.45
CA GLU A 383 -3.89 -16.59 -11.07
C GLU A 383 -4.15 -15.32 -10.25
N ALA A 384 -3.26 -15.02 -9.29
CA ALA A 384 -3.35 -13.80 -8.50
C ALA A 384 -3.25 -12.54 -9.37
N ALA A 385 -2.36 -12.53 -10.37
CA ALA A 385 -2.24 -11.41 -11.31
C ALA A 385 -3.53 -11.21 -12.13
N CYS A 386 -4.11 -12.28 -12.67
CA CYS A 386 -5.39 -12.24 -13.37
C CYS A 386 -6.51 -11.67 -12.50
N ARG A 387 -6.66 -12.18 -11.27
CA ARG A 387 -7.67 -11.71 -10.32
C ARG A 387 -7.45 -10.24 -9.93
N TYR A 388 -6.20 -9.85 -9.67
CA TYR A 388 -5.85 -8.47 -9.33
C TYR A 388 -6.20 -7.50 -10.46
N VAL A 389 -5.87 -7.86 -11.69
CA VAL A 389 -6.22 -7.08 -12.89
C VAL A 389 -7.74 -7.02 -13.05
N ALA A 390 -8.47 -8.13 -12.90
CA ALA A 390 -9.93 -8.15 -12.98
C ALA A 390 -10.58 -7.24 -11.93
N ILE A 391 -10.15 -7.30 -10.66
CA ILE A 391 -10.62 -6.42 -9.57
C ILE A 391 -10.38 -4.95 -9.94
N SER A 392 -9.15 -4.65 -10.37
CA SER A 392 -8.74 -3.29 -10.71
C SER A 392 -9.53 -2.71 -11.88
N LEU A 393 -9.73 -3.50 -12.93
CA LEU A 393 -10.49 -3.08 -14.11
C LEU A 393 -11.98 -2.92 -13.77
N THR A 394 -12.55 -3.84 -13.00
CA THR A 394 -13.95 -3.77 -12.57
C THR A 394 -14.24 -2.49 -11.81
N ASP A 395 -13.47 -2.20 -10.76
CA ASP A 395 -13.74 -1.03 -9.91
C ASP A 395 -13.48 0.29 -10.65
N ARG A 396 -12.58 0.31 -11.63
CA ARG A 396 -12.32 1.49 -12.45
C ARG A 396 -13.36 1.68 -13.53
N ASP A 397 -13.72 0.64 -14.26
CA ASP A 397 -14.76 0.70 -15.28
C ASP A 397 -16.09 1.12 -14.61
N LEU A 398 -16.39 0.63 -13.41
CA LEU A 398 -17.59 1.04 -12.67
C LEU A 398 -17.43 2.37 -11.90
N ASN A 399 -16.24 2.98 -11.95
CA ASN A 399 -15.88 4.24 -11.28
C ASN A 399 -16.35 4.34 -9.82
N LEU A 400 -16.20 3.25 -9.05
CA LEU A 400 -16.92 3.06 -7.78
C LEU A 400 -16.67 4.16 -6.75
N ILE A 401 -15.44 4.70 -6.71
CA ILE A 401 -15.08 5.79 -5.78
C ILE A 401 -15.86 7.06 -6.13
N LYS A 402 -15.97 7.40 -7.43
CA LYS A 402 -16.70 8.59 -7.87
C LYS A 402 -18.20 8.42 -7.69
N GLU A 403 -18.73 7.21 -7.91
CA GLU A 403 -20.14 6.91 -7.65
C GLU A 403 -20.48 7.01 -6.16
N THR A 404 -19.56 6.56 -5.29
CA THR A 404 -19.76 6.58 -3.83
C THR A 404 -19.54 7.98 -3.23
N ALA A 405 -18.53 8.71 -3.70
CA ALA A 405 -18.15 10.03 -3.20
C ALA A 405 -17.85 11.00 -4.36
N PRO A 406 -18.89 11.57 -5.00
CA PRO A 406 -18.74 12.32 -6.24
C PRO A 406 -17.92 13.61 -6.09
N ARG A 407 -17.90 14.24 -4.91
CA ARG A 407 -17.15 15.48 -4.66
C ARG A 407 -15.75 15.25 -4.07
N ALA A 408 -15.45 14.03 -3.63
CA ALA A 408 -14.19 13.73 -2.94
C ALA A 408 -12.99 13.81 -3.88
N VAL A 409 -11.93 14.49 -3.46
CA VAL A 409 -10.62 14.49 -4.14
C VAL A 409 -9.98 13.12 -3.94
N LYS A 410 -9.76 12.42 -5.05
CA LYS A 410 -9.15 11.10 -5.04
C LYS A 410 -7.63 11.22 -4.96
N LEU A 411 -7.06 10.61 -3.94
CA LEU A 411 -5.63 10.46 -3.76
C LEU A 411 -5.19 9.08 -4.25
N THR A 412 -3.94 8.98 -4.67
CA THR A 412 -3.34 7.76 -5.21
C THR A 412 -1.84 7.74 -4.95
N ILE A 413 -1.25 6.55 -4.88
CA ILE A 413 0.21 6.35 -4.86
C ILE A 413 0.83 6.34 -6.27
N HIS A 414 -0.01 6.41 -7.31
CA HIS A 414 0.39 6.48 -8.70
C HIS A 414 -0.44 7.56 -9.40
N GLY A 415 0.17 8.71 -9.69
CA GLY A 415 -0.52 9.85 -10.30
C GLY A 415 -1.16 9.51 -11.64
N LYS A 416 -2.37 10.03 -11.85
CA LYS A 416 -3.19 9.85 -13.06
C LYS A 416 -4.01 11.12 -13.30
N PRO A 417 -4.49 11.36 -14.54
CA PRO A 417 -5.49 12.39 -14.80
C PRO A 417 -6.66 12.28 -13.80
N GLY A 418 -7.10 13.40 -13.23
CA GLY A 418 -8.18 13.46 -12.24
C GLY A 418 -7.85 12.93 -10.83
N GLU A 419 -6.58 12.62 -10.52
CA GLU A 419 -6.16 12.10 -9.21
C GLU A 419 -4.89 12.79 -8.69
N LEU A 420 -4.74 12.90 -7.37
CA LEU A 420 -3.53 13.46 -6.75
C LEU A 420 -2.57 12.37 -6.27
N HIS A 421 -1.33 12.41 -6.77
CA HIS A 421 -0.26 11.50 -6.34
C HIS A 421 0.27 11.88 -4.96
N PHE A 422 -0.29 11.29 -3.90
CA PHE A 422 0.11 11.54 -2.53
C PHE A 422 1.31 10.67 -2.12
N THR A 423 2.31 11.29 -1.51
CA THR A 423 3.53 10.60 -1.04
C THR A 423 3.40 10.29 0.45
N THR A 424 3.29 9.00 0.78
CA THR A 424 3.10 8.51 2.15
C THR A 424 4.39 8.23 2.90
N ALA A 425 5.52 8.21 2.19
CA ALA A 425 6.86 8.04 2.74
C ALA A 425 7.66 9.34 2.66
N ALA A 426 8.84 9.36 3.28
CA ALA A 426 9.79 10.45 3.13
C ALA A 426 10.19 10.63 1.65
N SER A 427 10.60 11.83 1.25
CA SER A 427 10.90 12.16 -0.16
C SER A 427 11.93 11.22 -0.81
N ARG A 428 12.92 10.75 -0.04
CA ARG A 428 13.93 9.78 -0.49
C ARG A 428 13.35 8.40 -0.83
N ASP A 429 12.25 8.04 -0.17
CA ASP A 429 11.58 6.75 -0.31
C ASP A 429 10.17 6.91 -0.92
N ALA A 430 9.89 8.00 -1.63
CA ALA A 430 8.54 8.33 -2.08
C ALA A 430 7.92 7.36 -3.12
N ASN A 431 8.68 6.35 -3.57
CA ASN A 431 8.16 5.22 -4.36
C ASN A 431 7.78 3.99 -3.50
N MET A 432 8.02 4.03 -2.19
CA MET A 432 7.68 2.96 -1.27
C MET A 432 6.36 3.23 -0.56
N THR A 433 5.63 2.15 -0.31
CA THR A 433 4.42 2.16 0.51
C THR A 433 4.64 1.30 1.74
N ALA A 434 4.11 1.74 2.88
CA ALA A 434 4.36 1.10 4.17
C ALA A 434 3.99 -0.39 4.20
N GLN A 435 2.86 -0.74 3.58
CA GLN A 435 2.37 -2.11 3.45
C GLN A 435 3.35 -3.07 2.73
N HIS A 436 4.29 -2.53 1.95
CA HIS A 436 5.30 -3.30 1.22
C HIS A 436 6.73 -3.05 1.72
N SER A 437 6.90 -2.33 2.83
CA SER A 437 8.22 -2.11 3.44
C SER A 437 8.18 -2.32 4.95
N THR A 438 9.35 -2.32 5.55
CA THR A 438 9.51 -2.24 7.00
C THR A 438 10.00 -0.85 7.39
N GLY A 439 9.40 -0.27 8.42
CA GLY A 439 9.78 1.02 8.98
C GLY A 439 11.12 0.95 9.71
N GLY A 440 11.76 2.11 9.82
CA GLY A 440 13.01 2.23 10.57
C GLY A 440 13.45 3.66 10.70
N TYR A 441 14.50 3.88 11.49
CA TYR A 441 15.09 5.19 11.71
C TYR A 441 16.57 5.18 11.34
N ALA A 442 16.98 6.15 10.52
CA ALA A 442 18.37 6.51 10.40
C ALA A 442 18.69 7.53 11.50
N LEU A 443 19.55 7.16 12.45
CA LEU A 443 19.90 7.95 13.63
C LEU A 443 21.25 8.63 13.38
N ARG A 444 21.20 9.84 12.82
CA ARG A 444 22.41 10.61 12.43
C ARG A 444 22.18 12.10 12.65
N ASP A 445 23.26 12.84 12.84
CA ASP A 445 23.25 14.31 12.97
C ASP A 445 22.32 14.81 14.09
N GLY A 446 22.17 14.04 15.17
CA GLY A 446 21.27 14.38 16.28
C GLY A 446 19.78 14.33 15.92
N ARG A 447 19.38 13.56 14.88
CA ARG A 447 17.98 13.42 14.45
C ARG A 447 17.63 11.98 14.13
N ALA A 448 16.38 11.62 14.43
CA ALA A 448 15.77 10.40 13.93
C ALA A 448 15.06 10.67 12.60
N ARG A 449 15.54 10.07 11.50
CA ARG A 449 14.90 10.20 10.18
C ARG A 449 14.16 8.92 9.81
N PRO A 450 12.84 8.97 9.54
CA PRO A 450 12.09 7.78 9.13
C PRO A 450 12.58 7.27 7.77
N THR A 451 12.63 5.96 7.62
CA THR A 451 13.08 5.25 6.40
C THR A 451 12.13 4.12 6.04
N PHE A 452 12.01 3.85 4.75
CA PHE A 452 11.13 2.81 4.20
C PHE A 452 11.95 1.89 3.29
N ARG A 453 12.24 0.66 3.74
CA ARG A 453 13.04 -0.32 2.99
C ARG A 453 12.47 -1.71 3.12
N TYR A 454 12.78 -2.57 2.15
CA TYR A 454 12.46 -3.99 2.29
C TYR A 454 13.31 -4.60 3.41
N ARG A 455 12.76 -5.55 4.15
CA ARG A 455 13.50 -6.29 5.19
C ARG A 455 14.85 -6.82 4.68
N ILE A 456 14.89 -7.42 3.48
CA ILE A 456 16.13 -7.96 2.91
C ILE A 456 17.21 -6.88 2.72
N GLU A 457 16.83 -5.64 2.41
CA GLU A 457 17.78 -4.53 2.28
C GLU A 457 18.34 -4.11 3.65
N ARG A 458 17.48 -4.10 4.68
CA ARG A 458 17.85 -3.71 6.04
C ARG A 458 18.78 -4.72 6.70
N GLU A 459 18.41 -5.99 6.65
CA GLU A 459 19.18 -7.08 7.25
C GLU A 459 20.54 -7.25 6.54
N ALA A 460 20.57 -7.12 5.21
CA ALA A 460 21.80 -7.05 4.42
C ALA A 460 22.72 -5.89 4.83
N ALA A 461 22.14 -4.73 5.16
CA ALA A 461 22.88 -3.56 5.62
C ALA A 461 23.36 -3.67 7.08
N GLY A 462 23.04 -4.75 7.79
CA GLY A 462 23.44 -4.92 9.18
C GLY A 462 22.56 -4.16 10.17
N GLU A 463 21.42 -3.61 9.74
CA GLU A 463 20.54 -2.81 10.60
C GLU A 463 19.99 -3.64 11.77
N THR A 464 19.83 -2.98 12.91
CA THR A 464 19.43 -3.58 14.18
C THR A 464 17.90 -3.62 14.29
N PRO A 465 17.29 -4.80 14.46
CA PRO A 465 15.86 -4.91 14.74
C PRO A 465 15.54 -4.36 16.13
N VAL A 466 14.44 -3.61 16.25
CA VAL A 466 13.91 -3.13 17.54
C VAL A 466 12.67 -3.93 17.89
N LEU A 467 12.77 -4.76 18.92
CA LEU A 467 11.68 -5.56 19.47
C LEU A 467 11.06 -4.88 20.67
N LEU A 468 9.82 -5.24 20.95
CA LEU A 468 9.06 -4.73 22.09
C LEU A 468 8.89 -5.84 23.13
N HIS A 469 8.83 -5.45 24.40
CA HIS A 469 8.37 -6.31 25.48
C HIS A 469 7.31 -5.63 26.35
N GLY A 470 6.48 -6.41 27.01
CA GLY A 470 5.55 -5.94 28.04
C GLY A 470 4.17 -5.48 27.55
N ALA A 471 3.92 -5.46 26.23
CA ALA A 471 2.61 -5.13 25.67
C ALA A 471 1.65 -6.34 25.68
N ALA A 472 2.16 -7.54 25.40
CA ALA A 472 1.36 -8.77 25.29
C ALA A 472 0.66 -9.18 26.59
N GLY A 473 1.16 -8.74 27.75
CA GLY A 473 0.50 -8.94 29.05
C GLY A 473 -0.53 -7.88 29.41
N ARG A 474 -0.63 -6.79 28.64
CA ARG A 474 -1.47 -5.60 28.96
C ARG A 474 -2.66 -5.41 28.01
N ASP A 475 -2.61 -6.00 26.80
CA ASP A 475 -3.61 -5.75 25.75
C ASP A 475 -5.04 -6.21 26.09
N GLY A 476 -5.22 -7.14 27.03
CA GLY A 476 -6.53 -7.55 27.54
C GLY A 476 -7.22 -6.52 28.44
N GLY A 477 -6.47 -5.60 29.08
CA GLY A 477 -7.01 -4.53 29.93
C GLY A 477 -6.85 -3.13 29.32
N GLU A 478 -5.90 -2.96 28.40
CA GLU A 478 -5.51 -1.66 27.85
C GLU A 478 -5.44 -1.72 26.33
N ALA A 479 -6.56 -1.37 25.70
CA ALA A 479 -6.80 -1.50 24.25
C ALA A 479 -5.76 -0.81 23.34
N HIS A 480 -5.00 0.16 23.86
CA HIS A 480 -3.96 0.88 23.12
C HIS A 480 -2.63 0.11 23.00
N TYR A 481 -2.41 -0.92 23.83
CA TYR A 481 -1.25 -1.82 23.70
C TYR A 481 -1.43 -2.90 22.63
N LEU A 482 -2.66 -3.18 22.19
CA LEU A 482 -2.93 -4.26 21.24
C LEU A 482 -2.05 -4.21 19.98
N PRO A 483 -1.85 -3.06 19.30
CA PRO A 483 -0.91 -2.98 18.18
C PRO A 483 0.51 -3.46 18.49
N LEU A 484 1.03 -3.13 19.67
CA LEU A 484 2.38 -3.47 20.10
C LEU A 484 2.45 -4.93 20.58
N ALA A 485 1.39 -5.43 21.21
CA ALA A 485 1.26 -6.82 21.62
C ALA A 485 1.32 -7.78 20.42
N ARG A 486 0.69 -7.43 19.28
CA ARG A 486 0.78 -8.21 18.05
C ARG A 486 2.23 -8.32 17.54
N LEU A 487 2.98 -7.21 17.55
CA LEU A 487 4.40 -7.18 17.18
C LEU A 487 5.25 -8.02 18.15
N GLU A 488 5.03 -7.90 19.45
CA GLU A 488 5.72 -8.67 20.49
C GLU A 488 5.48 -10.18 20.35
N ARG A 489 4.21 -10.61 20.23
CA ARG A 489 3.86 -12.04 20.08
C ARG A 489 4.45 -12.65 18.80
N ALA A 490 4.48 -11.88 17.71
CA ALA A 490 5.06 -12.32 16.45
C ALA A 490 6.59 -12.24 16.39
N GLN A 491 7.24 -11.67 17.42
CA GLN A 491 8.66 -11.29 17.39
C GLN A 491 9.02 -10.49 16.14
N GLN A 492 8.10 -9.60 15.75
CA GLN A 492 8.23 -8.70 14.62
C GLN A 492 8.78 -7.36 15.12
N PRO A 493 9.84 -6.81 14.48
CA PRO A 493 10.36 -5.51 14.83
C PRO A 493 9.34 -4.41 14.58
N ILE A 494 9.21 -3.48 15.54
CA ILE A 494 8.44 -2.24 15.33
C ILE A 494 9.20 -1.28 14.39
N ALA A 495 10.52 -1.39 14.37
CA ALA A 495 11.42 -0.61 13.53
C ALA A 495 12.75 -1.35 13.36
N TYR A 496 13.54 -0.90 12.38
CA TYR A 496 14.98 -1.15 12.30
C TYR A 496 15.74 0.16 12.50
N VAL A 497 16.96 0.09 13.04
CA VAL A 497 17.84 1.25 13.20
C VAL A 497 19.24 0.97 12.69
N ASP A 498 19.93 1.99 12.18
CA ASP A 498 21.33 1.87 11.77
C ASP A 498 22.32 1.96 12.94
N ASP A 499 21.90 2.61 14.04
CA ASP A 499 22.62 2.66 15.31
C ASP A 499 21.66 2.40 16.49
N PRO A 500 21.85 1.35 17.30
CA PRO A 500 21.00 1.08 18.45
C PRO A 500 21.34 1.92 19.69
N ALA A 501 22.48 2.60 19.76
CA ALA A 501 22.94 3.27 20.98
C ALA A 501 21.90 4.25 21.58
N PRO A 502 21.21 5.09 20.77
CA PRO A 502 20.21 6.02 21.32
C PRO A 502 19.01 5.34 22.00
N LEU A 503 18.68 4.11 21.60
CA LEU A 503 17.61 3.33 22.23
C LEU A 503 18.05 2.77 23.59
N LEU A 504 19.35 2.44 23.72
CA LEU A 504 19.92 1.83 24.92
C LEU A 504 20.29 2.86 25.98
N ASP A 505 20.71 4.06 25.58
CA ASP A 505 21.09 5.15 26.49
C ASP A 505 19.95 6.12 26.84
N GLY A 506 18.76 5.89 26.29
CA GLY A 506 17.55 6.70 26.53
C GLY A 506 17.52 8.05 25.80
N THR A 507 18.44 8.33 24.88
CA THR A 507 18.48 9.59 24.11
C THR A 507 17.56 9.59 22.89
N PHE A 508 16.98 8.44 22.50
CA PHE A 508 16.11 8.31 21.34
C PHE A 508 14.92 9.28 21.33
N SER A 509 14.29 9.55 22.48
CA SER A 509 13.19 10.51 22.58
C SER A 509 13.58 11.91 22.13
N ARG A 510 14.78 12.38 22.49
CA ARG A 510 15.30 13.69 22.07
C ARG A 510 15.54 13.75 20.56
N LEU A 511 16.01 12.65 19.97
CA LEU A 511 16.22 12.57 18.52
C LEU A 511 14.90 12.67 17.73
N LEU A 512 13.78 12.26 18.34
CA LEU A 512 12.45 12.36 17.75
C LEU A 512 11.84 13.77 17.85
N GLU A 513 12.30 14.62 18.79
CA GLU A 513 11.78 15.99 18.95
C GLU A 513 11.94 16.81 17.66
N ALA A 514 13.09 16.65 16.99
CA ALA A 514 13.43 17.31 15.73
C ALA A 514 12.95 16.54 14.48
N MET A 515 12.13 15.49 14.66
CA MET A 515 11.66 14.69 13.54
C MET A 515 10.72 15.50 12.65
N GLU A 516 10.96 15.39 11.35
CA GLU A 516 10.10 15.88 10.30
C GLU A 516 9.31 14.72 9.69
N ILE A 517 8.05 14.99 9.36
CA ILE A 517 7.21 14.06 8.61
C ILE A 517 7.10 14.43 7.14
#